data_AF-A0A1I6BP16-F1
#
_entry.id   AF-A0A1I6BP16-F1
#
_cell.length_a   1.000
_cell.length_b   1.000
_cell.length_c   1.000
_cell.angle_alpha   90.00
_cell.angle_beta   90.00
_cell.angle_gamma   90.00
#
_symmetry.space_group_name_H-M   'P 1'
#
loop_
_entity.id
_entity.type
_entity.pdbx_description
1 polymer ?
#
loop_
_entity_poly.entity_id
_entity_poly.type
_entity_poly.pdbx_seq_one_letter_code
_entity_poly.pdbx_strand_id
1 'polypeptide(L)'
;MPLSSRFVNIFFSVSAGLVGVMALAFGSYAFYRHYAMEAPTSPIVLFASYDSGVAGTMLVFQADGTFRYENSAFIATDVVTGHYTRTDSLIRLDRLPKTGLLKRQTLLVRPSPFTETGHGIWQVGPTGRVDSTLVVFTIFPAQ
;
A
#
# COMPACT_ATOMS: atom_id res chain seq x y z
N MET A 1 30.40 -35.02 8.62
CA MET A 1 30.52 -34.05 9.73
C MET A 1 32.00 -33.84 10.01
N PRO A 2 32.53 -32.63 10.29
CA PRO A 2 31.86 -31.44 10.85
C PRO A 2 31.93 -30.16 10.00
N LEU A 3 31.18 -29.15 10.46
CA LEU A 3 31.06 -27.77 10.00
C LEU A 3 32.32 -26.92 10.25
N SER A 4 32.55 -25.89 9.43
CA SER A 4 33.08 -24.61 9.92
C SER A 4 32.53 -23.43 9.14
N SER A 5 31.77 -22.60 9.85
CA SER A 5 31.17 -21.34 9.42
C SER A 5 32.25 -20.32 9.04
N ARG A 6 32.09 -19.61 7.92
CA ARG A 6 32.82 -18.37 7.64
C ARG A 6 31.83 -17.26 7.36
N PHE A 7 31.72 -16.34 8.31
CA PHE A 7 31.05 -15.06 8.16
C PHE A 7 31.76 -14.26 7.06
N VAL A 8 31.04 -13.88 6.01
CA VAL A 8 31.51 -12.91 5.02
C VAL A 8 30.95 -11.56 5.41
N ASN A 9 31.82 -10.71 5.94
CA ASN A 9 31.58 -9.29 6.15
C ASN A 9 31.64 -8.60 4.77
N ILE A 10 30.51 -8.10 4.26
CA ILE A 10 30.50 -7.28 3.05
C ILE A 10 30.42 -5.81 3.48
N PHE A 11 31.57 -5.15 3.41
CA PHE A 11 31.67 -3.69 3.42
C PHE A 11 31.09 -3.16 2.10
N PHE A 12 30.06 -2.32 2.15
CA PHE A 12 29.66 -1.53 0.99
C PHE A 12 30.38 -0.17 1.03
N SER A 13 31.28 -0.01 0.07
CA SER A 13 31.91 1.25 -0.31
C SER A 13 30.85 2.19 -0.92
N VAL A 14 30.73 3.40 -0.40
CA VAL A 14 29.89 4.46 -0.99
C VAL A 14 30.75 5.26 -1.95
N SER A 15 30.62 5.02 -3.25
CA SER A 15 31.13 5.92 -4.28
C SER A 15 30.04 6.90 -4.69
N ALA A 16 30.30 8.18 -4.44
CA ALA A 16 29.50 9.32 -4.83
C ALA A 16 29.30 9.37 -6.35
N GLY A 17 28.05 9.51 -6.79
CA GLY A 17 27.76 9.76 -8.20
C GLY A 17 26.36 9.36 -8.66
N LEU A 18 25.32 10.02 -8.15
CA LEU A 18 24.20 10.53 -8.97
C LEU A 18 23.26 11.36 -8.09
N VAL A 19 23.45 12.67 -8.15
CA VAL A 19 22.45 13.66 -7.76
C VAL A 19 21.33 13.54 -8.81
N GLY A 20 20.17 12.98 -8.45
CA GLY A 20 19.04 12.95 -9.39
C GLY A 20 17.95 11.90 -9.24
N VAL A 21 17.77 11.22 -8.10
CA VAL A 21 16.53 10.44 -7.83
C VAL A 21 16.20 10.51 -6.33
N MET A 22 15.94 11.70 -5.81
CA MET A 22 15.69 11.92 -4.37
C MET A 22 14.46 12.83 -4.18
N ALA A 23 13.31 12.40 -4.68
CA ALA A 23 12.04 13.07 -4.39
C ALA A 23 10.82 12.14 -4.23
N LEU A 24 10.91 10.84 -4.55
CA LEU A 24 9.75 9.93 -4.47
C LEU A 24 9.88 8.80 -3.42
N ALA A 25 11.03 8.70 -2.73
CA ALA A 25 11.29 7.60 -1.79
C ALA A 25 11.07 7.96 -0.30
N PHE A 26 10.99 9.24 0.06
CA PHE A 26 10.86 9.62 1.48
C PHE A 26 9.46 9.41 2.04
N GLY A 27 8.42 9.54 1.20
CA GLY A 27 7.04 9.24 1.58
C GLY A 27 6.85 7.75 1.86
N SER A 28 7.38 6.85 1.03
CA SER A 28 7.17 5.41 1.25
C SER A 28 7.99 4.85 2.43
N TYR A 29 9.24 5.29 2.61
CA TYR A 29 10.12 4.73 3.65
C TYR A 29 9.72 5.07 5.09
N ALA A 30 9.28 6.31 5.36
CA ALA A 30 8.83 6.70 6.70
C ALA A 30 7.51 5.99 7.10
N PHE A 31 6.63 5.74 6.12
CA PHE A 31 5.36 5.07 6.30
C PHE A 31 5.49 3.55 6.51
N TYR A 32 6.38 2.88 5.77
CA TYR A 32 6.72 1.47 6.06
C TYR A 32 7.30 1.30 7.47
N ARG A 33 8.11 2.27 7.94
CA ARG A 33 8.63 2.25 9.30
C ARG A 33 7.56 2.38 10.37
N HIS A 34 6.49 3.14 10.13
CA HIS A 34 5.36 3.22 11.07
C HIS A 34 4.60 1.89 11.16
N TYR A 35 4.36 1.23 10.01
CA TYR A 35 3.74 -0.10 9.99
C TYR A 35 4.63 -1.21 10.58
N ALA A 36 5.95 -1.08 10.50
CA ALA A 36 6.87 -2.06 11.07
C ALA A 36 6.95 -2.01 12.62
N MET A 37 6.36 -0.99 13.29
CA MET A 37 6.37 -0.90 14.76
C MET A 37 5.28 -1.75 15.43
N GLU A 38 4.21 -2.09 14.72
CA GLU A 38 3.27 -3.15 15.10
C GLU A 38 3.50 -4.34 14.17
N ALA A 39 4.06 -5.44 14.69
CA ALA A 39 4.24 -6.64 13.88
C ALA A 39 2.87 -7.06 13.31
N PRO A 40 2.68 -7.08 11.98
CA PRO A 40 1.39 -7.43 11.41
C PRO A 40 1.04 -8.86 11.82
N THR A 41 -0.12 -9.05 12.46
CA THR A 41 -0.59 -10.35 12.96
C THR A 41 -0.74 -11.40 11.85
N SER A 42 -0.88 -10.94 10.61
CA SER A 42 -1.04 -11.75 9.41
C SER A 42 -0.26 -11.18 8.22
N PRO A 43 0.29 -12.01 7.32
CA PRO A 43 1.05 -11.56 6.16
C PRO A 43 0.28 -10.55 5.29
N ILE A 44 0.97 -9.53 4.78
CA ILE A 44 0.40 -8.57 3.84
C ILE A 44 0.32 -9.23 2.46
N VAL A 45 -0.87 -9.25 1.87
CA VAL A 45 -1.10 -9.83 0.52
C VAL A 45 -1.28 -8.77 -0.55
N LEU A 46 -1.67 -7.56 -0.16
CA LEU A 46 -1.81 -6.43 -1.07
C LEU A 46 -1.55 -5.15 -0.30
N PHE A 47 -0.67 -4.33 -0.84
CA PHE A 47 -0.39 -2.99 -0.36
C PHE A 47 -0.69 -2.01 -1.48
N ALA A 48 -1.47 -0.97 -1.19
CA ALA A 48 -1.70 0.11 -2.12
C ALA A 48 -1.66 1.47 -1.43
N SER A 49 -1.24 2.49 -2.16
CA SER A 49 -1.25 3.85 -1.65
C SER A 49 -1.64 4.86 -2.72
N TYR A 50 -2.05 6.04 -2.24
CA TYR A 50 -2.23 7.23 -3.04
C TYR A 50 -1.50 8.36 -2.31
N ASP A 51 -0.61 9.05 -3.01
CA ASP A 51 0.16 10.17 -2.47
C ASP A 51 -0.08 11.40 -3.35
N SER A 52 -0.55 12.48 -2.73
CA SER A 52 -0.76 13.78 -3.40
C SER A 52 0.38 14.77 -3.17
N GLY A 53 1.45 14.36 -2.49
CA GLY A 53 2.60 15.18 -2.09
C GLY A 53 2.40 15.96 -0.78
N VAL A 54 1.16 16.18 -0.37
CA VAL A 54 0.79 16.89 0.89
C VAL A 54 0.02 16.02 1.88
N ALA A 55 -0.58 14.93 1.40
CA ALA A 55 -1.28 13.94 2.19
C ALA A 55 -1.18 12.58 1.51
N GLY A 56 -0.94 11.55 2.33
CA GLY A 56 -0.79 10.16 1.92
C GLY A 56 -1.97 9.32 2.42
N THR A 57 -2.51 8.48 1.57
CA THR A 57 -3.51 7.48 1.94
C THR A 57 -2.96 6.09 1.64
N MET A 58 -3.18 5.16 2.55
CA MET A 58 -2.69 3.80 2.47
C MET A 58 -3.80 2.78 2.69
N LEU A 59 -3.67 1.64 2.01
CA LEU A 59 -4.59 0.53 2.08
C LEU A 59 -3.78 -0.77 2.13
N VAL A 60 -3.93 -1.51 3.22
CA VAL A 60 -3.23 -2.76 3.47
C VAL A 60 -4.25 -3.88 3.63
N PHE A 61 -4.03 -4.97 2.92
CA PHE A 61 -4.83 -6.19 3.01
C PHE A 61 -3.97 -7.33 3.51
N GLN A 62 -4.49 -8.08 4.48
CA GLN A 62 -3.79 -9.17 5.13
C GLN A 62 -4.41 -10.53 4.77
N ALA A 63 -3.61 -11.58 4.81
CA ALA A 63 -4.00 -12.93 4.40
C ALA A 63 -5.16 -13.52 5.23
N ASP A 64 -5.41 -13.00 6.42
CA ASP A 64 -6.52 -13.40 7.31
C ASP A 64 -7.87 -12.76 6.95
N GLY A 65 -7.93 -11.97 5.88
CA GLY A 65 -9.15 -11.28 5.46
C GLY A 65 -9.40 -9.97 6.21
N THR A 66 -8.41 -9.42 6.90
CA THR A 66 -8.49 -8.08 7.48
C THR A 66 -7.86 -7.02 6.58
N PHE A 67 -8.38 -5.80 6.64
CA PHE A 67 -7.78 -4.65 5.97
C PHE A 67 -7.58 -3.50 6.94
N ARG A 68 -6.59 -2.64 6.63
CA ARG A 68 -6.38 -1.36 7.28
C ARG A 68 -6.30 -0.26 6.24
N TYR A 69 -7.11 0.77 6.44
CA TYR A 69 -7.10 2.02 5.73
C TYR A 69 -6.50 3.09 6.63
N GLU A 70 -5.59 3.88 6.10
CA GLU A 70 -4.99 5.01 6.81
C GLU A 70 -4.99 6.24 5.92
N ASN A 71 -5.59 7.32 6.39
CA ASN A 71 -5.53 8.62 5.75
C ASN A 71 -4.68 9.55 6.61
N SER A 72 -3.44 9.78 6.20
CA SER A 72 -2.53 10.68 6.86
C SER A 72 -2.63 12.07 6.24
N ALA A 73 -3.31 12.97 6.95
CA ALA A 73 -3.29 14.41 6.68
C ALA A 73 -2.38 15.11 7.70
N PHE A 74 -1.87 16.29 7.33
CA PHE A 74 -0.90 17.08 8.12
C PHE A 74 -1.32 17.35 9.58
N ILE A 75 -2.61 17.27 9.89
CA ILE A 75 -3.20 17.65 11.18
C ILE A 75 -3.85 16.44 11.89
N ALA A 76 -4.17 15.35 11.18
CA ALA A 76 -4.82 14.18 11.75
C ALA A 76 -4.63 12.95 10.87
N THR A 77 -4.49 11.79 11.52
CA THR A 77 -4.51 10.47 10.88
C THR A 77 -5.82 9.76 11.22
N ASP A 78 -6.61 9.41 10.20
CA ASP A 78 -7.80 8.57 10.34
C ASP A 78 -7.44 7.13 9.98
N VAL A 79 -7.55 6.21 10.94
CA VAL A 79 -7.24 4.79 10.76
C VAL A 79 -8.52 3.98 10.91
N VAL A 80 -8.81 3.15 9.91
CA VAL A 80 -9.94 2.23 9.93
C VAL A 80 -9.48 0.82 9.63
N THR A 81 -9.84 -0.11 10.51
CA THR A 81 -9.62 -1.54 10.32
C THR A 81 -10.96 -2.25 10.14
N GLY A 82 -10.98 -3.28 9.30
CA GLY A 82 -12.18 -4.06 9.04
C GLY A 82 -11.86 -5.39 8.38
N HIS A 83 -12.89 -6.02 7.82
CA HIS A 83 -12.77 -7.27 7.09
C HIS A 83 -13.02 -7.06 5.60
N TYR A 84 -12.40 -7.90 4.79
CA TYR A 84 -12.65 -7.93 3.36
C TYR A 84 -12.84 -9.34 2.86
N THR A 85 -13.51 -9.44 1.72
CA THR A 85 -13.57 -10.64 0.90
C THR A 85 -12.97 -10.33 -0.46
N ARG A 86 -12.29 -11.30 -1.05
CA ARG A 86 -11.73 -11.19 -2.40
C ARG A 86 -12.24 -12.32 -3.26
N THR A 87 -12.73 -11.98 -4.44
CA THR A 87 -13.12 -12.93 -5.48
C THR A 87 -12.50 -12.43 -6.78
N ASP A 88 -11.54 -13.18 -7.30
CA ASP A 88 -10.73 -12.80 -8.45
C ASP A 88 -10.06 -11.43 -8.25
N SER A 89 -10.41 -10.47 -9.10
CA SER A 89 -9.94 -9.09 -9.10
C SER A 89 -10.82 -8.16 -8.23
N LEU A 90 -11.94 -8.62 -7.70
CA LEU A 90 -12.84 -7.81 -6.89
C LEU A 90 -12.55 -8.00 -5.41
N ILE A 91 -12.49 -6.88 -4.69
CA ILE A 91 -12.38 -6.82 -3.24
C ILE A 91 -13.63 -6.13 -2.70
N ARG A 92 -14.24 -6.69 -1.65
CA ARG A 92 -15.38 -6.10 -0.95
C ARG A 92 -15.02 -5.88 0.51
N LEU A 93 -15.16 -4.64 0.96
CA LEU A 93 -14.93 -4.22 2.34
C LEU A 93 -16.22 -4.29 3.15
N ASP A 94 -16.14 -4.72 4.41
CA ASP A 94 -17.28 -4.72 5.34
C ASP A 94 -17.71 -3.30 5.74
N ARG A 95 -16.75 -2.37 5.78
CA ARG A 95 -16.97 -0.97 6.17
C ARG A 95 -16.10 -0.01 5.39
N LEU A 96 -16.43 1.28 5.50
CA LEU A 96 -15.67 2.38 4.94
C LEU A 96 -15.22 3.35 6.04
N PRO A 97 -14.12 4.07 5.82
CA PRO A 97 -13.80 5.21 6.64
C PRO A 97 -14.87 6.29 6.52
N LYS A 98 -15.04 7.07 7.60
CA LYS A 98 -15.97 8.20 7.61
C LYS A 98 -15.46 9.35 6.74
N THR A 99 -14.13 9.47 6.63
CA THR A 99 -13.45 10.52 5.89
C THR A 99 -12.46 9.93 4.86
N GLY A 100 -11.76 10.80 4.13
CA GLY A 100 -10.71 10.37 3.20
C GLY A 100 -11.20 9.98 1.81
N LEU A 101 -10.33 9.31 1.05
CA LEU A 101 -10.48 9.09 -0.39
C LEU A 101 -11.14 7.75 -0.76
N LEU A 102 -11.27 6.83 0.20
CA LEU A 102 -11.94 5.56 0.02
C LEU A 102 -13.44 5.72 0.26
N LYS A 103 -14.21 5.74 -0.83
CA LYS A 103 -15.66 6.04 -0.86
C LYS A 103 -16.53 4.85 -1.29
N ARG A 104 -15.95 3.75 -1.78
CA ARG A 104 -16.68 2.56 -2.24
C ARG A 104 -16.21 1.29 -1.54
N GLN A 105 -17.16 0.47 -1.12
CA GLN A 105 -16.88 -0.84 -0.51
C GLN A 105 -16.39 -1.86 -1.54
N THR A 106 -16.78 -1.70 -2.81
CA THR A 106 -16.34 -2.59 -3.89
C THR A 106 -15.17 -1.97 -4.60
N LEU A 107 -14.09 -2.72 -4.69
CA LEU A 107 -12.83 -2.33 -5.30
C LEU A 107 -12.46 -3.33 -6.40
N LEU A 108 -11.83 -2.84 -7.46
CA LEU A 108 -11.36 -3.63 -8.58
C LEU A 108 -9.84 -3.49 -8.70
N VAL A 109 -9.13 -4.62 -8.73
CA VAL A 109 -7.71 -4.70 -9.03
C VAL A 109 -7.52 -4.98 -10.52
N ARG A 110 -6.78 -4.13 -11.22
CA ARG A 110 -6.46 -4.32 -12.66
C ARG A 110 -5.15 -3.62 -13.04
N PRO A 111 -4.62 -3.83 -14.26
CA PRO A 111 -3.45 -3.08 -14.74
C PRO A 111 -3.71 -1.58 -14.75
N SER A 112 -2.73 -0.80 -14.28
CA SER A 112 -2.82 0.66 -14.21
C SER A 112 -2.06 1.30 -15.37
N PRO A 113 -2.67 2.23 -16.14
CA PRO A 113 -1.94 2.96 -17.17
C PRO A 113 -0.94 3.97 -16.57
N PHE A 114 -1.01 4.24 -15.27
CA PHE A 114 -0.17 5.21 -14.59
C PHE A 114 1.18 4.65 -14.15
N THR A 115 1.40 3.34 -14.34
CA THR A 115 2.60 2.62 -13.91
C THR A 115 2.93 1.54 -14.94
N GLU A 116 4.12 1.56 -15.53
CA GLU A 116 4.50 0.64 -16.62
C GLU A 116 4.36 -0.86 -16.27
N THR A 117 4.48 -1.20 -14.99
CA THR A 117 4.41 -2.58 -14.49
C THR A 117 3.39 -2.76 -13.36
N GLY A 118 2.67 -1.70 -13.00
CA GLY A 118 1.88 -1.66 -11.78
C GLY A 118 0.40 -1.99 -11.99
N HIS A 119 -0.18 -2.57 -10.94
CA HIS A 119 -1.63 -2.68 -10.81
C HIS A 119 -2.14 -1.49 -10.00
N GLY A 120 -3.42 -1.17 -10.18
CA GLY A 120 -4.12 -0.20 -9.34
C GLY A 120 -5.29 -0.83 -8.60
N ILE A 121 -5.88 -0.05 -7.70
CA ILE A 121 -7.17 -0.33 -7.08
C ILE A 121 -8.13 0.79 -7.49
N TRP A 122 -9.15 0.44 -8.24
CA TRP A 122 -10.23 1.32 -8.65
C TRP A 122 -11.45 1.10 -7.77
N GLN A 123 -12.18 2.16 -7.53
CA GLN A 123 -13.41 2.13 -6.74
C GLN A 123 -14.60 1.88 -7.68
N VAL A 124 -15.43 0.88 -7.35
CA VAL A 124 -16.57 0.47 -8.19
C VAL A 124 -17.85 1.08 -7.62
N GLY A 125 -18.58 1.79 -8.47
CA GLY A 125 -19.85 2.41 -8.14
C GLY A 125 -21.01 1.41 -8.07
N PRO A 126 -22.21 1.86 -7.65
CA PRO A 126 -23.38 0.99 -7.49
C PRO A 126 -23.83 0.28 -8.77
N THR A 127 -23.50 0.84 -9.93
CA THR A 127 -23.82 0.28 -11.25
C THR A 127 -22.84 -0.82 -11.70
N GLY A 128 -21.86 -1.19 -10.87
CA GLY A 128 -20.81 -2.15 -11.21
C GLY A 128 -19.72 -1.56 -12.12
N ARG A 129 -19.78 -0.27 -12.43
CA ARG A 129 -18.77 0.44 -13.22
C ARG A 129 -17.73 1.08 -12.32
N VAL A 130 -16.49 1.17 -12.79
CA VAL A 130 -15.45 1.98 -12.15
C VAL A 130 -15.91 3.43 -12.08
N ASP A 131 -15.82 4.03 -10.90
CA ASP A 131 -16.09 5.43 -10.65
C ASP A 131 -14.83 6.24 -10.99
N SER A 132 -14.77 6.78 -12.22
CA SER A 132 -13.60 7.50 -12.72
C SER A 132 -13.37 8.87 -12.06
N THR A 133 -14.30 9.32 -11.20
CA THR A 133 -14.16 10.57 -10.44
C THR A 133 -13.36 10.39 -9.15
N LEU A 134 -13.11 9.13 -8.76
CA LEU A 134 -12.39 8.79 -7.55
C LEU A 134 -10.94 8.43 -7.82
N VAL A 135 -10.12 8.53 -6.78
CA VAL A 135 -8.70 8.21 -6.87
C VAL A 135 -8.48 6.72 -7.15
N VAL A 136 -7.37 6.45 -7.83
CA VAL A 136 -6.82 5.11 -8.04
C VAL A 136 -5.65 4.94 -7.07
N PHE A 137 -5.68 3.88 -6.28
CA PHE A 137 -4.54 3.54 -5.42
C PHE A 137 -3.55 2.71 -6.20
N THR A 138 -2.27 3.06 -6.16
CA THR A 138 -1.20 2.32 -6.81
C THR A 138 -0.81 1.12 -5.94
N ILE A 139 -0.78 -0.08 -6.51
CA ILE A 139 -0.35 -1.29 -5.80
C ILE A 139 1.18 -1.39 -5.86
N PHE A 140 1.78 -1.73 -4.71
CA PHE A 140 3.19 -2.02 -4.61
C PHE A 140 3.39 -3.50 -4.29
N PRO A 141 4.46 -4.13 -4.80
CA PRO A 141 4.81 -5.49 -4.42
C PRO A 141 5.02 -5.56 -2.90
N ALA A 142 4.41 -6.55 -2.26
CA ALA A 142 4.74 -6.90 -0.88
C ALA A 142 6.21 -7.35 -0.84
N GLN A 143 7.02 -6.70 0.01
CA GLN A 143 8.43 -7.07 0.23
C GLN A 143 8.54 -8.23 1.21
#